data_AF-A0A4V1D3F0-F1
#
_entry.id   AF-A0A4V1D3F0-F1
#
_cell.length_a   1.000
_cell.length_b   1.000
_cell.length_c   1.000
_cell.angle_alpha   90.00
_cell.angle_beta   90.00
_cell.angle_gamma   90.00
#
_symmetry.space_group_name_H-M   'P 1'
#
loop_
_entity.id
_entity.type
_entity.pdbx_description
1 polymer ?
#
loop_
_entity_poly.entity_id
_entity_poly.type
_entity_poly.pdbx_seq_one_letter_code
_entity_poly.pdbx_strand_id
1 'polypeptide(L)'
;MERKLYSKVRFVQDCDDDYNRIDVVFSGLRDGYCEANSQPVIDYLSEWDGDENELTEEKPRIANYDTSYADQNGVYTLLYNSSVGGCFLLYREASEDEKEWWNDKR
;
A
#
# COMPACT_ATOMS: atom_id res chain seq x y z
N MET A 1 -21.89 -5.24 -12.14
CA MET A 1 -20.63 -4.61 -11.72
C MET A 1 -19.64 -5.73 -11.56
N GLU A 2 -18.58 -5.76 -12.36
CA GLU A 2 -17.43 -6.61 -12.05
C GLU A 2 -16.90 -6.19 -10.67
N ARG A 3 -16.67 -7.17 -9.80
CA ARG A 3 -16.05 -6.89 -8.50
C ARG A 3 -14.59 -6.59 -8.79
N LYS A 4 -14.12 -5.41 -8.38
CA LYS A 4 -12.70 -5.09 -8.45
C LYS A 4 -11.95 -6.03 -7.52
N LEU A 5 -10.85 -6.58 -8.01
CA LEU A 5 -9.89 -7.35 -7.23
C LEU A 5 -8.68 -6.45 -6.97
N TYR A 6 -8.21 -6.43 -5.73
CA TYR A 6 -7.08 -5.63 -5.30
C TYR A 6 -5.94 -6.54 -4.90
N SER A 7 -4.72 -6.12 -5.26
CA SER A 7 -3.48 -6.80 -4.92
C SER A 7 -2.78 -6.04 -3.80
N LYS A 8 -2.63 -6.68 -2.64
CA LYS A 8 -1.91 -6.11 -1.49
C LYS A 8 -0.42 -6.37 -1.68
N VAL A 9 0.32 -5.31 -1.96
CA VAL A 9 1.75 -5.37 -2.28
C VAL A 9 2.58 -5.55 -1.00
N ARG A 10 2.42 -4.62 -0.06
CA ARG A 10 3.25 -4.61 1.15
C ARG A 10 2.54 -3.93 2.30
N PHE A 11 2.45 -4.63 3.42
CA PHE A 11 2.01 -4.08 4.70
C PHE A 11 3.21 -3.92 5.62
N VAL A 12 3.36 -2.74 6.22
CA VAL A 12 4.45 -2.41 7.14
C VAL A 12 3.87 -1.81 8.42
N GLN A 13 4.31 -2.35 9.56
CA GLN A 13 3.94 -1.97 10.91
C GLN A 13 5.16 -1.46 11.68
N ASP A 14 4.94 -0.80 12.81
CA ASP A 14 5.99 -0.26 13.68
C ASP A 14 7.02 -1.30 14.19
N CYS A 15 6.66 -2.58 14.21
CA CYS A 15 7.54 -3.68 14.57
C CYS A 15 8.42 -4.20 13.41
N ASP A 16 8.18 -3.75 12.18
CA ASP A 16 8.96 -4.19 11.01
C ASP A 16 10.26 -3.39 10.86
N ASP A 17 11.33 -4.06 10.42
CA ASP A 17 12.70 -3.49 10.36
C ASP A 17 12.80 -2.25 9.44
N ASP A 18 11.98 -2.19 8.39
CA ASP A 18 11.92 -1.13 7.40
C ASP A 18 11.08 0.08 7.86
N TYR A 19 10.26 -0.06 8.91
CA TYR A 19 9.32 0.97 9.37
C TYR A 19 10.00 2.31 9.67
N ASN A 20 11.04 2.30 10.50
CA ASN A 20 11.73 3.54 10.90
C ASN A 20 12.29 4.30 9.69
N ARG A 21 12.75 3.57 8.66
CA ARG A 21 13.24 4.17 7.43
C ARG A 21 12.10 4.79 6.62
N ILE A 22 10.98 4.09 6.51
CA ILE A 22 9.79 4.57 5.80
C ILE A 22 9.22 5.79 6.50
N ASP A 23 9.04 5.75 7.83
CA ASP A 23 8.49 6.85 8.61
C ASP A 23 9.36 8.11 8.51
N VAL A 24 10.69 7.99 8.57
CA VAL A 24 11.60 9.14 8.39
C VAL A 24 11.43 9.80 7.02
N VAL A 25 11.25 9.00 5.96
CA VAL A 25 11.01 9.53 4.61
C VAL A 25 9.63 10.16 4.53
N PHE A 26 8.60 9.47 5.02
CA PHE A 26 7.20 9.87 4.94
C PHE A 26 6.90 11.15 5.75
N SER A 27 7.29 11.15 7.03
CA SER A 27 7.09 12.27 7.96
C SER A 27 7.97 13.48 7.62
N GLY A 28 8.98 13.31 6.75
CA GLY A 28 9.88 14.35 6.30
C GLY A 28 11.02 14.65 7.29
N LEU A 29 12.14 15.18 6.78
CA LEU A 29 13.29 15.60 7.60
C LEU A 29 13.07 16.92 8.36
N ARG A 30 11.88 17.54 8.29
CA ARG A 30 11.51 18.78 8.99
C ARG A 30 10.05 18.72 9.41
N ASP A 31 9.77 19.21 10.62
CA ASP A 31 8.46 19.28 11.29
C ASP A 31 7.26 19.39 10.33
N GLY A 32 6.59 18.27 10.10
CA GLY A 32 5.26 18.19 9.48
C GLY A 32 5.13 17.14 8.38
N TYR A 33 4.10 16.29 8.51
CA TYR A 33 3.67 15.34 7.47
C TYR A 33 3.43 16.08 6.14
N CYS A 34 4.16 15.70 5.10
CA CYS A 34 4.00 16.27 3.76
C CYS A 34 3.52 15.17 2.80
N GLU A 35 2.34 15.36 2.21
CA GLU A 35 1.78 14.43 1.20
C GLU A 35 2.74 14.18 0.03
N ALA A 36 3.66 15.13 -0.23
CA ALA A 36 4.71 15.03 -1.25
C ALA A 36 5.75 13.91 -0.98
N ASN A 37 5.83 13.40 0.24
CA ASN A 37 6.77 12.32 0.60
C ASN A 37 6.16 10.92 0.43
N SER A 38 4.91 10.82 -0.01
CA SER A 38 4.26 9.53 -0.27
C SER A 38 4.90 8.80 -1.47
N GLN A 39 5.33 9.52 -2.51
CA GLN A 39 5.91 8.90 -3.72
C GLN A 39 7.21 8.13 -3.42
N PRO A 40 8.22 8.67 -2.71
CA PRO A 40 9.40 7.88 -2.33
C PRO A 40 9.09 6.61 -1.52
N VAL A 41 8.03 6.64 -0.69
CA VAL A 41 7.59 5.45 0.05
C VAL A 41 6.94 4.44 -0.88
N ILE A 42 6.10 4.89 -1.81
CA ILE A 42 5.50 4.05 -2.84
C ILE A 42 6.59 3.38 -3.68
N ASP A 43 7.57 4.16 -4.17
CA ASP A 43 8.67 3.65 -4.99
C ASP A 43 9.41 2.52 -4.24
N TYR A 44 9.75 2.74 -2.98
CA TYR A 44 10.43 1.75 -2.15
C TYR A 44 9.58 0.49 -1.92
N LEU A 45 8.33 0.64 -1.51
CA LEU A 45 7.45 -0.51 -1.21
C LEU A 45 7.06 -1.30 -2.47
N SER A 46 7.08 -0.65 -3.64
CA SER A 46 6.78 -1.31 -4.92
C SER A 46 7.84 -2.34 -5.33
N GLU A 47 9.02 -2.34 -4.71
CA GLU A 47 10.05 -3.37 -4.92
C GLU A 47 9.58 -4.77 -4.50
N TRP A 48 8.53 -4.86 -3.66
CA TRP A 48 7.90 -6.12 -3.25
C TRP A 48 6.69 -6.52 -4.10
N ASP A 49 6.31 -5.72 -5.10
CA ASP A 49 5.19 -6.08 -5.98
C ASP A 49 5.59 -7.24 -6.89
N GLY A 50 4.94 -8.38 -6.71
CA GLY A 50 5.15 -9.58 -7.52
C GLY A 50 3.85 -10.37 -7.72
N ASP A 51 3.96 -11.49 -8.45
CA ASP A 51 2.81 -12.27 -8.92
C ASP A 51 2.08 -13.06 -7.80
N GLU A 52 2.61 -13.08 -6.57
CA GLU A 52 2.08 -13.86 -5.44
C GLU A 52 1.45 -13.00 -4.33
N ASN A 53 1.11 -11.75 -4.64
CA ASN A 53 0.47 -10.86 -3.68
C ASN A 53 -0.87 -11.41 -3.16
N GLU A 54 -1.24 -11.03 -1.95
CA GLU A 54 -2.56 -11.37 -1.40
C GLU A 54 -3.65 -10.57 -2.15
N LEU A 55 -4.59 -11.29 -2.77
CA LEU A 55 -5.70 -10.70 -3.51
C LEU A 55 -6.97 -10.61 -2.65
N THR A 56 -7.76 -9.56 -2.85
CA THR A 56 -9.01 -9.35 -2.12
C THR A 56 -10.05 -8.62 -2.97
N GLU A 57 -11.32 -9.01 -2.81
CA GLU A 57 -12.46 -8.29 -3.41
C GLU A 57 -12.84 -7.04 -2.61
N GLU A 58 -12.41 -6.96 -1.34
CA GLU A 58 -12.66 -5.80 -0.48
C GLU A 58 -11.59 -4.74 -0.72
N LYS A 59 -12.00 -3.48 -0.89
CA LYS A 59 -11.05 -2.37 -1.00
C LYS A 59 -10.12 -2.38 0.22
N PRO A 60 -8.80 -2.46 0.03
CA PRO A 60 -7.86 -2.54 1.13
C PRO A 60 -8.00 -1.35 2.09
N ARG A 61 -7.82 -1.66 3.37
CA ARG A 61 -7.92 -0.73 4.51
C ARG A 61 -7.02 -1.25 5.62
N ILE A 62 -6.47 -0.34 6.41
CA ILE A 62 -5.73 -0.64 7.64
C ILE A 62 -6.71 -0.60 8.81
N ALA A 63 -7.39 0.55 8.99
CA ALA A 63 -8.37 0.73 10.06
C ALA A 63 -9.50 1.67 9.61
N ASN A 64 -10.10 2.40 10.55
CA ASN A 64 -10.99 3.51 10.20
C ASN A 64 -10.15 4.79 10.04
N TYR A 65 -10.57 5.68 9.13
CA TYR A 65 -9.92 6.98 8.89
C TYR A 65 -8.48 6.88 8.36
N ASP A 66 -8.19 5.89 7.50
CA ASP A 66 -6.92 5.82 6.78
C ASP A 66 -6.76 7.04 5.85
N THR A 67 -5.53 7.56 5.78
CA THR A 67 -5.16 8.55 4.75
C THR A 67 -4.62 7.81 3.53
N SER A 68 -5.10 8.16 2.34
CA SER A 68 -4.71 7.52 1.09
C SER A 68 -3.92 8.46 0.18
N TYR A 69 -2.85 7.96 -0.41
CA TYR A 69 -2.00 8.66 -1.36
C TYR A 69 -1.89 7.84 -2.64
N ALA A 70 -2.24 8.43 -3.78
CA ALA A 70 -2.02 7.81 -5.08
C ALA A 70 -0.62 8.14 -5.58
N ASP A 71 0.01 7.19 -6.28
CA ASP A 71 1.24 7.47 -7.01
C ASP A 71 0.98 8.38 -8.21
N GLN A 72 2.05 8.91 -8.80
CA GLN A 72 1.99 9.81 -9.96
C GLN A 72 1.29 9.20 -11.18
N ASN A 73 1.31 7.87 -11.33
CA ASN A 73 0.71 7.18 -12.47
C ASN A 73 -0.70 6.63 -12.18
N GLY A 74 -1.17 6.71 -10.93
CA GLY A 74 -2.46 6.18 -10.50
C GLY A 74 -2.55 4.64 -10.47
N VAL A 75 -1.41 3.95 -10.46
CA VAL A 75 -1.30 2.49 -10.34
C VAL A 75 -1.42 2.06 -8.88
N TYR A 76 -0.66 2.71 -8.00
CA TYR A 76 -0.56 2.33 -6.60
C TYR A 76 -1.31 3.30 -5.70
N THR A 77 -1.87 2.76 -4.62
CA THR A 77 -2.39 3.54 -3.51
C THR A 77 -1.67 3.13 -2.23
N LEU A 78 -1.02 4.09 -1.59
CA LEU A 78 -0.47 3.95 -0.25
C LEU A 78 -1.51 4.40 0.77
N LEU A 79 -1.83 3.53 1.72
CA LEU A 79 -2.57 3.90 2.92
C LEU A 79 -1.60 4.14 4.07
N TYR A 80 -1.90 5.17 4.86
CA TYR A 80 -1.23 5.44 6.12
C TYR A 80 -2.28 5.60 7.23
N ASN A 81 -2.02 5.00 8.39
CA ASN A 81 -2.82 5.24 9.58
C ASN A 81 -1.94 5.48 10.81
N SER A 82 -1.89 6.73 11.28
CA SER A 82 -1.12 7.13 12.46
C SER A 82 -1.74 6.65 13.79
N SER A 83 -3.04 6.34 13.80
CA SER A 83 -3.77 5.98 15.03
C SER A 83 -3.54 4.53 15.46
N VAL A 84 -2.96 3.70 14.58
CA VAL A 84 -2.67 2.29 14.84
C VAL A 84 -1.16 2.07 14.80
N GLY A 85 -0.41 2.80 15.64
CA GLY A 85 1.06 2.69 15.72
C GLY A 85 1.82 3.31 14.54
N GLY A 86 1.12 3.85 13.55
CA GLY A 86 1.71 4.22 12.26
C GLY A 86 1.87 2.96 11.42
N CYS A 87 0.93 2.70 10.53
CA CYS A 87 0.98 1.57 9.61
C CYS A 87 0.89 2.05 8.18
N PHE A 88 1.57 1.34 7.28
CA PHE A 88 1.55 1.58 5.85
C PHE A 88 1.04 0.36 5.10
N LEU A 89 0.14 0.56 4.13
CA LEU A 89 -0.30 -0.50 3.23
C LEU A 89 -0.23 0.01 1.79
N LEU A 90 0.66 -0.57 0.99
CA LEU A 90 0.68 -0.37 -0.45
C LEU A 90 -0.21 -1.41 -1.12
N TYR A 91 -1.12 -0.96 -1.98
CA TYR A 91 -1.94 -1.84 -2.81
C TYR A 91 -2.18 -1.24 -4.19
N ARG A 92 -2.58 -2.08 -5.15
CA ARG A 92 -3.05 -1.68 -6.48
C ARG A 92 -4.26 -2.50 -6.91
N GLU A 93 -4.85 -2.17 -8.06
CA GLU A 93 -5.77 -3.10 -8.72
C GLU A 93 -5.00 -4.34 -9.18
N ALA A 94 -5.61 -5.52 -9.04
CA ALA A 94 -5.00 -6.77 -9.49
C ALA A 94 -4.80 -6.73 -11.02
N SER A 95 -3.70 -7.30 -11.50
CA SER A 95 -3.44 -7.49 -12.92
C SER A 95 -4.39 -8.53 -13.51
N GLU A 96 -4.48 -8.60 -14.84
CA GLU A 96 -5.28 -9.66 -15.49
C GLU A 96 -4.72 -11.05 -15.17
N ASP A 97 -3.40 -11.22 -15.15
CA ASP A 97 -2.74 -12.48 -14.80
C ASP A 97 -3.06 -12.92 -13.36
N GLU A 98 -3.03 -11.99 -12.39
CA GLU A 98 -3.43 -12.26 -10.99
C GLU A 98 -4.92 -12.64 -10.90
N LYS A 99 -5.79 -11.98 -11.68
CA LYS A 99 -7.23 -12.30 -11.72
C LYS A 99 -7.50 -13.67 -12.31
N GLU A 100 -6.84 -14.03 -13.40
CA GLU A 100 -6.94 -15.35 -14.02
C GLU A 100 -6.53 -16.44 -13.02
N TRP A 101 -5.38 -16.27 -12.38
CA TRP A 101 -4.87 -17.22 -11.38
C TRP A 101 -5.79 -17.34 -10.16
N TRP A 102 -6.36 -16.23 -9.69
CA TRP A 102 -7.32 -16.23 -8.57
C TRP A 102 -8.59 -17.03 -8.89
N ASN A 103 -9.11 -16.88 -10.12
CA ASN A 103 -10.32 -17.57 -10.55
C ASN A 103 -10.07 -19.07 -10.76
N ASP A 104 -8.90 -19.46 -11.26
CA ASP A 104 -8.55 -20.87 -11.45
C ASP A 104 -8.35 -21.64 -10.13
N LYS A 105 -8.00 -20.94 -9.05
CA LYS A 105 -7.77 -21.54 -7.72
C LYS A 105 -9.01 -21.65 -6.83
N ARG A 106 -10.18 -21.19 -7.28
CA ARG A 106 -11.38 -21.02 -6.46
C ARG A 106 -12.53 -21.93 -6.88
#